data_AF-A0A5N9ED09-F1
#
_entry.id   AF-A0A5N9ED09-F1
#
_cell.length_a   1.000
_cell.length_b   1.000
_cell.length_c   1.000
_cell.angle_alpha   90.00
_cell.angle_beta   90.00
_cell.angle_gamma   90.00
#
_symmetry.space_group_name_H-M   'P 1'
#
loop_
_entity.id
_entity.type
_entity.pdbx_description
1 polymer ?
#
loop_
_entity_poly.entity_id
_entity_poly.type
_entity_poly.pdbx_seq_one_letter_code
_entity_poly.pdbx_strand_id
1 'polypeptide(L)'
;MTEEMVASLADLETADITDREKLAVRFAQRMATDHHSMGDDFFEELRAEFTDPEIFELGMITGQFIGYGRLISILDLENPEQPKARRHKHDNVR
;
A
#
# COMPACT_ATOMS: atom_id res chain seq x y z
N MET A 1 15.68 1.87 -5.57
CA MET A 1 14.63 0.93 -6.03
C MET A 1 14.84 0.70 -7.51
N THR A 2 15.07 -0.54 -7.93
CA THR A 2 15.20 -0.90 -9.35
C THR A 2 13.82 -1.28 -9.91
N GLU A 3 13.66 -1.28 -11.24
CA GLU A 3 12.41 -1.80 -11.86
C GLU A 3 12.14 -3.25 -11.49
N GLU A 4 13.21 -4.05 -11.29
CA GLU A 4 13.13 -5.43 -10.83
C GLU A 4 12.57 -5.54 -9.40
N MET A 5 12.99 -4.66 -8.49
CA MET A 5 12.42 -4.56 -7.14
C MET A 5 10.94 -4.15 -7.17
N VAL A 6 10.53 -3.33 -8.14
CA VAL A 6 9.11 -2.96 -8.29
C VAL A 6 8.32 -4.14 -8.82
N ALA A 7 8.85 -4.86 -9.81
CA ALA A 7 8.20 -6.01 -10.40
C ALA A 7 8.01 -7.17 -9.40
N SER A 8 8.97 -7.36 -8.48
CA SER A 8 8.91 -8.41 -7.47
C SER A 8 7.77 -8.21 -6.45
N LEU A 9 7.26 -6.99 -6.28
CA LEU A 9 6.10 -6.70 -5.42
C LEU A 9 4.79 -7.36 -5.89
N ALA A 10 4.76 -7.93 -7.10
CA ALA A 10 3.62 -8.74 -7.56
C ALA A 10 3.39 -9.98 -6.67
N ASP A 11 4.46 -10.51 -6.07
CA ASP A 11 4.41 -11.55 -5.04
C ASP A 11 5.31 -11.14 -3.87
N LEU A 12 4.68 -10.50 -2.88
CA LEU A 12 5.36 -9.92 -1.72
C LEU A 12 6.18 -10.94 -0.92
N GLU A 13 5.74 -12.21 -0.87
CA GLU A 13 6.43 -13.25 -0.10
C GLU A 13 7.79 -13.57 -0.73
N THR A 14 7.83 -13.63 -2.07
CA THR A 14 9.05 -13.93 -2.84
C THR A 14 9.86 -12.70 -3.22
N ALA A 15 9.38 -11.49 -2.90
CA ALA A 15 10.04 -10.24 -3.23
C ALA A 15 11.42 -10.11 -2.58
N ASP A 16 12.40 -9.66 -3.37
CA ASP A 16 13.77 -9.37 -2.94
C ASP A 16 13.86 -8.00 -2.22
N ILE A 17 13.17 -7.93 -1.09
CA ILE A 17 13.13 -6.79 -0.17
C ILE A 17 13.18 -7.31 1.27
N THR A 18 13.60 -6.45 2.19
CA THR A 18 13.73 -6.77 3.62
C THR A 18 12.37 -7.07 4.25
N ASP A 19 12.37 -7.79 5.38
CA ASP A 19 11.14 -8.06 6.15
C ASP A 19 10.46 -6.77 6.62
N ARG A 20 11.26 -5.76 6.99
CA ARG A 20 10.80 -4.41 7.31
C ARG A 20 10.06 -3.75 6.13
N GLU A 21 10.60 -3.85 4.92
CA GLU A 21 9.95 -3.34 3.70
C GLU A 21 8.67 -4.13 3.37
N LYS A 22 8.68 -5.46 3.50
CA LYS A 22 7.48 -6.29 3.31
C LYS A 22 6.37 -5.88 4.29
N LEU A 23 6.73 -5.64 5.55
CA LEU A 23 5.78 -5.19 6.56
C LEU A 23 5.21 -3.80 6.25
N ALA A 24 6.02 -2.86 5.73
CA ALA A 24 5.55 -1.57 5.25
C ALA A 24 4.57 -1.70 4.06
N VAL A 25 4.82 -2.62 3.12
CA VAL A 25 3.88 -2.88 2.01
C VAL A 25 2.57 -3.50 2.53
N ARG A 26 2.63 -4.45 3.47
CA ARG A 26 1.43 -5.01 4.12
C ARG A 26 0.63 -3.92 4.85
N PHE A 27 1.31 -3.02 5.54
CA PHE A 27 0.69 -1.85 6.18
C PHE A 27 -0.06 -1.00 5.15
N ALA A 28 0.60 -0.64 4.04
CA ALA A 28 -0.01 0.17 2.98
C ALA A 28 -1.21 -0.52 2.31
N GLN A 29 -1.11 -1.84 2.08
CA GLN A 29 -2.20 -2.65 1.54
C GLN A 29 -3.42 -2.64 2.48
N ARG A 30 -3.22 -2.93 3.78
CA ARG A 30 -4.33 -2.91 4.77
C ARG A 30 -4.93 -1.52 4.89
N MET A 31 -4.11 -0.47 4.99
CA MET A 31 -4.60 0.92 5.00
C MET A 31 -5.47 1.26 3.78
N ALA A 32 -5.14 0.74 2.59
CA ALA A 32 -5.86 1.01 1.36
C ALA A 32 -7.18 0.21 1.23
N THR A 33 -7.23 -1.03 1.73
CA THR A 33 -8.32 -1.98 1.46
C THR A 33 -9.17 -2.33 2.68
N ASP A 34 -8.58 -2.44 3.87
CA ASP A 34 -9.26 -2.82 5.12
C ASP A 34 -8.46 -2.35 6.34
N HIS A 35 -8.55 -1.06 6.65
CA HIS A 35 -7.85 -0.45 7.78
C HIS A 35 -8.39 -0.90 9.15
N HIS A 36 -9.57 -1.53 9.19
CA HIS A 36 -10.11 -2.11 10.43
C HIS A 36 -9.43 -3.43 10.81
N SER A 37 -8.78 -4.11 9.85
CA SER A 37 -7.98 -5.33 10.10
C SER A 37 -6.66 -5.08 10.85
N MET A 38 -6.31 -3.81 11.10
CA MET A 38 -5.07 -3.42 11.76
C MET A 38 -5.26 -3.36 13.28
N GLY A 39 -5.47 -4.53 13.89
CA GLY A 39 -5.57 -4.69 15.35
C GLY A 39 -4.22 -4.69 16.07
N ASP A 40 -4.26 -4.92 17.37
CA ASP A 40 -3.10 -4.87 18.27
C ASP A 40 -1.96 -5.78 17.81
N ASP A 41 -2.24 -7.04 17.45
CA ASP A 41 -1.25 -8.01 16.96
C ASP A 41 -0.43 -7.45 15.78
N PHE A 42 -1.08 -6.75 14.84
CA PHE A 42 -0.38 -6.17 13.69
C PHE A 42 0.49 -4.97 14.10
N PHE A 43 0.05 -4.18 15.07
CA PHE A 43 0.83 -3.09 15.62
C PHE A 43 1.98 -3.58 16.51
N GLU A 44 1.88 -4.76 17.12
CA GLU A 44 3.02 -5.43 17.77
C GLU A 44 4.07 -5.84 16.74
N GLU A 45 3.67 -6.45 15.62
CA GLU A 45 4.58 -6.73 14.50
C GLU A 45 5.27 -5.46 13.98
N LEU A 46 4.51 -4.37 13.78
CA LEU A 46 5.09 -3.09 13.34
C LEU A 46 6.14 -2.57 14.32
N ARG A 47 5.87 -2.65 15.63
CA ARG A 47 6.80 -2.16 16.64
C ARG A 47 8.07 -3.00 16.80
N ALA A 48 8.10 -4.22 16.25
CA ALA A 48 9.32 -5.01 16.17
C ALA A 48 10.32 -4.42 15.15
N GLU A 49 9.83 -3.74 14.11
CA GLU A 49 10.63 -3.25 12.97
C GLU A 49 10.67 -1.72 12.85
N PHE A 50 9.71 -1.02 13.46
CA PHE A 50 9.54 0.43 13.39
C PHE A 50 9.31 1.02 14.77
N THR A 51 9.84 2.21 14.98
CA THR A 51 9.52 3.06 16.14
C THR A 51 8.15 3.74 15.97
N ASP A 52 7.51 4.17 17.06
CA ASP A 52 6.22 4.88 16.97
C ASP A 52 6.26 6.12 16.05
N PRO A 53 7.33 6.97 16.04
CA PRO A 53 7.45 8.04 15.06
C PRO A 53 7.50 7.54 13.61
N GLU A 54 8.24 6.47 13.33
CA GLU A 54 8.30 5.90 11.98
C GLU A 54 6.96 5.29 11.56
N ILE A 55 6.20 4.68 12.48
CA ILE A 55 4.84 4.18 12.21
C ILE A 55 3.90 5.34 11.87
N PHE A 56 4.01 6.46 12.61
CA PHE A 56 3.24 7.66 12.31
C PHE A 56 3.57 8.22 10.92
N GLU A 57 4.86 8.35 10.59
CA GLU A 57 5.31 8.81 9.27
C GLU A 57 4.86 7.87 8.14
N LEU A 58 4.95 6.55 8.36
CA LEU A 58 4.47 5.53 7.44
C LEU A 58 2.97 5.69 7.18
N GLY A 59 2.17 5.92 8.22
CA GLY A 59 0.75 6.23 8.13
C GLY A 59 0.45 7.49 7.31
N MET A 60 1.17 8.58 7.59
CA MET A 60 1.00 9.86 6.90
C MET A 60 1.29 9.76 5.39
N ILE A 61 2.43 9.15 5.03
CA ILE A 61 2.84 8.98 3.63
C ILE A 61 1.85 8.06 2.89
N THR A 62 1.48 6.95 3.53
CA THR A 62 0.52 5.99 2.97
C THR A 62 -0.83 6.65 2.72
N GLY A 63 -1.38 7.37 3.70
CA GLY A 63 -2.66 8.06 3.57
C GLY A 63 -2.64 9.11 2.47
N GLN A 64 -1.55 9.87 2.35
CA GLN A 64 -1.39 10.89 1.30
C GLN A 64 -1.48 10.28 -0.11
N PHE A 65 -0.79 9.16 -0.37
CA PHE A 65 -0.80 8.53 -1.68
C PHE A 65 -2.11 7.80 -2.00
N ILE A 66 -2.78 7.19 -1.01
CA ILE A 66 -4.12 6.63 -1.18
C ILE A 66 -5.10 7.75 -1.56
N GLY A 67 -5.07 8.88 -0.85
CA GLY A 67 -5.91 10.04 -1.14
C GLY A 67 -5.66 10.62 -2.53
N TYR A 68 -4.39 10.79 -2.91
CA TYR A 68 -4.03 11.27 -4.24
C TYR A 68 -4.49 10.33 -5.36
N GLY A 69 -4.28 9.02 -5.22
CA GLY A 69 -4.74 8.04 -6.21
C GLY A 69 -6.26 8.13 -6.42
N ARG A 70 -7.04 8.21 -5.33
CA ARG A 70 -8.49 8.39 -5.40
C ARG A 70 -8.90 9.69 -6.10
N LEU A 71 -8.21 10.80 -5.81
CA LEU A 71 -8.50 12.08 -6.44
C LEU A 71 -8.21 12.06 -7.95
N ILE A 72 -7.09 11.46 -8.36
CA ILE A 72 -6.72 11.30 -9.77
C ILE A 72 -7.80 10.51 -10.52
N SER A 73 -8.25 9.37 -9.95
CA SER A 73 -9.30 8.56 -10.57
C SER A 73 -10.66 9.26 -10.60
N ILE A 74 -11.02 10.05 -9.58
CA ILE A 74 -12.27 10.85 -9.57
C ILE A 74 -12.26 11.91 -10.68
N LEU A 75 -11.12 12.53 -10.92
CA LEU A 75 -10.97 13.61 -11.91
C LEU A 75 -10.62 13.11 -13.32
N ASP A 76 -10.52 11.80 -13.52
CA ASP A 76 -10.10 11.16 -14.78
C ASP A 76 -8.75 11.70 -15.31
N LEU A 77 -7.80 11.91 -14.39
CA LEU A 77 -6.46 12.43 -14.68
C LEU A 77 -5.41 11.33 -14.88
N GLU A 78 -5.87 10.10 -15.12
CA GLU A 78 -5.01 8.96 -15.36
C GLU A 78 -4.31 9.11 -16.73
N ASN A 79 -3.03 8.73 -16.82
CA ASN A 79 -2.28 8.88 -18.06
C ASN A 79 -2.85 7.92 -19.13
N PRO A 80 -3.34 8.44 -20.28
CA PRO A 80 -4.02 7.62 -21.29
C PRO A 80 -3.12 6.58 -21.98
N GLU A 81 -1.80 6.78 -21.94
CA GLU A 81 -0.79 5.85 -22.47
C GLU A 81 -0.40 4.76 -21.47
N GLN A 82 -0.93 4.79 -20.24
CA GLN A 82 -0.69 3.71 -19.29
C GLN A 82 -1.38 2.42 -19.75
N PRO A 83 -0.73 1.25 -19.57
CA PRO A 83 -1.37 -0.02 -19.82
C PRO A 83 -2.67 -0.11 -19.02
N LYS A 84 -3.78 -0.44 -19.69
CA LYS A 84 -5.08 -0.57 -19.01
C LYS A 84 -4.96 -1.62 -17.90
N ALA A 85 -5.17 -1.19 -16.65
CA ALA A 85 -5.30 -2.13 -15.55
C ALA A 85 -6.41 -3.14 -15.88
N ARG A 86 -6.21 -4.42 -15.53
CA ARG A 86 -7.28 -5.42 -15.62
C ARG A 86 -8.46 -4.91 -14.79
N ARG A 87 -9.61 -4.66 -15.44
CA ARG A 87 -10.83 -4.20 -14.77
C ARG A 87 -11.22 -5.20 -13.68
N HIS A 88 -10.94 -4.89 -12.42
CA HIS A 88 -11.68 -5.45 -11.31
C HIS A 88 -12.99 -4.68 -11.20
N LYS A 89 -14.12 -5.40 -11.18
CA LYS A 89 -15.41 -4.78 -10.87
C LYS A 89 -15.28 -4.24 -9.45
N HIS A 90 -15.26 -2.93 -9.31
CA HIS A 90 -15.55 -2.29 -8.03
C HIS A 90 -17.01 -2.63 -7.72
N ASP A 91 -17.22 -3.66 -6.89
CA ASP A 91 -18.54 -3.90 -6.31
C ASP A 91 -18.86 -2.69 -5.43
N ASN A 92 -19.88 -1.95 -5.87
CA ASN A 92 -20.41 -0.77 -5.21
C ASN A 92 -20.74 -1.11 -3.75
N VAL A 93 -19.91 -0.68 -2.82
CA VAL A 93 -20.27 -0.64 -1.40
C VAL A 93 -21.34 0.45 -1.27
N ARG A 94 -22.57 0.01 -0.96
CA ARG A 94 -23.73 0.84 -0.68
C ARG A 94 -23.62 1.51 0.68
#